data_AF-A0A8D8QBL6-F1
#
_entry.id   AF-A0A8D8QBL6-F1
#
_cell.length_a   1.000
_cell.length_b   1.000
_cell.length_c   1.000
_cell.angle_alpha   90.00
_cell.angle_beta   90.00
_cell.angle_gamma   90.00
#
_symmetry.space_group_name_H-M   'P 1'
#
loop_
_entity.id
_entity.type
_entity.pdbx_description
1 polymer ?
#
loop_
_entity_poly.entity_id
_entity_poly.type
_entity_poly.pdbx_seq_one_letter_code
_entity_poly.pdbx_strand_id
1 'polypeptide(L)'
;MFVDDLVGQFYNKLSGKRVLIVVHHDLDAICSVTILQTLFKCDSRVYALEPVGGVEDLKQAYERYRHDIKDILLINCGGTIDIVETLEPEEDCTFFILDSHKPTDFTNIYNNSQVRVLCRMDDVELENVPEYSQIYDDSDEDIEEEEDEEEGGGEGENLANKRRRLTEEGIMKRRQ
;
A
#
# COMPACT_ATOMS: atom_id res chain seq x y z
N MET A 1 0.97 8.88 0.32
CA MET A 1 1.59 10.23 0.20
C MET A 1 3.04 10.12 -0.25
N PHE A 2 3.52 10.99 -1.15
CA PHE A 2 4.95 11.05 -1.52
C PHE A 2 5.81 11.70 -0.43
N VAL A 3 7.04 11.19 -0.27
CA VAL A 3 8.05 11.71 0.64
C VAL A 3 9.29 12.10 -0.16
N ASP A 4 9.56 13.40 -0.24
CA ASP A 4 10.73 13.97 -0.93
C ASP A 4 11.94 14.16 0.00
N ASP A 5 11.70 14.60 1.25
CA ASP A 5 12.75 14.70 2.26
C ASP A 5 12.98 13.34 2.95
N LEU A 6 13.80 12.51 2.30
CA LEU A 6 14.16 11.18 2.82
C LEU A 6 14.87 11.22 4.17
N VAL A 7 15.52 12.34 4.53
CA VAL A 7 16.24 12.44 5.81
C VAL A 7 15.26 12.78 6.93
N GLY A 8 14.53 13.89 6.79
CA GLY A 8 13.63 14.38 7.84
C GLY A 8 12.34 13.58 7.97
N GLN A 9 11.73 13.19 6.86
CA GLN A 9 10.40 12.58 6.84
C GLN A 9 10.42 11.05 6.84
N PHE A 10 11.56 10.43 6.50
CA PHE A 10 11.75 8.99 6.57
C PHE A 10 12.82 8.60 7.59
N TYR A 11 14.09 8.88 7.32
CA TYR A 11 15.20 8.29 8.07
C TYR A 11 15.17 8.68 9.55
N ASN A 12 14.93 9.96 9.86
CA ASN A 12 14.87 10.43 11.24
C ASN A 12 13.62 9.93 12.00
N LYS A 13 12.51 9.64 11.29
CA LYS A 13 11.28 9.11 11.90
C LYS A 13 11.43 7.71 12.46
N LEU A 14 12.37 6.93 11.91
CA LEU A 14 12.68 5.58 12.37
C LEU A 14 13.61 5.56 13.61
N SER A 15 14.05 6.71 14.12
CA SER A 15 14.97 6.78 15.26
C SER A 15 14.33 6.21 16.54
N GLY A 16 15.02 5.28 17.19
CA GLY A 16 14.56 4.63 18.43
C GLY A 16 13.44 3.60 18.25
N LYS A 17 13.03 3.33 17.00
CA LYS A 17 11.97 2.37 16.68
C LYS A 17 12.55 1.07 16.12
N ARG A 18 11.78 -0.02 16.23
CA ARG A 18 12.06 -1.26 15.49
C ARG A 18 11.42 -1.16 14.12
N VAL A 19 12.14 -1.60 13.10
CA VAL A 19 11.68 -1.52 11.70
C VAL A 19 11.64 -2.91 11.09
N LEU A 20 10.55 -3.24 10.41
CA LEU A 20 10.49 -4.43 9.57
C LEU A 20 10.91 -4.01 8.17
N ILE A 21 12.00 -4.58 7.66
CA ILE A 21 12.45 -4.37 6.28
C ILE A 21 12.02 -5.59 5.47
N VAL A 22 11.12 -5.38 4.53
CA VAL A 22 10.68 -6.39 3.56
C VAL A 22 11.32 -6.09 2.22
N VAL A 23 12.00 -7.07 1.64
CA VAL A 23 12.85 -6.86 0.45
C VAL A 23 12.48 -7.86 -0.63
N HIS A 24 12.25 -7.36 -1.84
CA HIS A 24 12.05 -8.23 -3.00
C HIS A 24 13.33 -8.99 -3.40
N HIS A 25 13.19 -10.11 -4.10
CA HIS A 25 14.29 -11.01 -4.47
C HIS A 25 14.98 -10.60 -5.78
N ASP A 26 15.36 -9.33 -5.91
CA ASP A 26 16.08 -8.82 -7.08
C ASP A 26 17.37 -8.08 -6.71
N LEU A 27 18.18 -7.79 -7.74
CA LEU A 27 19.50 -7.18 -7.56
C LEU A 27 19.43 -5.76 -7.00
N ASP A 28 18.43 -4.98 -7.40
CA ASP A 28 18.29 -3.59 -6.97
C ASP A 28 17.90 -3.54 -5.49
N ALA A 29 16.96 -4.38 -5.08
CA ALA A 29 16.51 -4.53 -3.71
C ALA A 29 17.64 -5.00 -2.79
N ILE A 30 18.47 -5.96 -3.23
CA ILE A 30 19.64 -6.44 -2.47
C ILE A 30 20.69 -5.33 -2.30
N CYS A 31 20.99 -4.59 -3.36
CA CYS A 31 21.93 -3.46 -3.28
C CYS A 31 21.40 -2.37 -2.33
N SER A 32 20.13 -2.01 -2.48
CA SER A 32 19.45 -0.98 -1.68
C SER A 32 19.42 -1.35 -0.20
N VAL A 33 19.02 -2.58 0.14
CA VAL A 33 19.02 -3.03 1.54
C VAL A 33 20.43 -3.10 2.12
N THR A 34 21.44 -3.49 1.34
CA THR A 34 22.83 -3.55 1.83
C THR A 34 23.35 -2.17 2.25
N ILE A 35 23.05 -1.13 1.46
CA ILE A 35 23.38 0.26 1.80
C ILE A 35 22.64 0.66 3.08
N LEU A 36 21.33 0.40 3.14
CA LEU A 36 20.51 0.76 4.30
C LEU A 36 20.96 0.04 5.58
N GLN A 37 21.29 -1.24 5.51
CA GLN A 37 21.80 -2.01 6.65
C GLN A 37 23.11 -1.43 7.18
N THR A 38 23.97 -0.92 6.29
CA THR A 38 25.21 -0.24 6.69
C THR A 38 24.90 1.02 7.49
N LEU A 39 23.94 1.82 7.03
CA LEU A 39 23.48 3.02 7.75
C LEU A 39 22.86 2.67 9.11
N PHE A 40 21.97 1.69 9.15
CA PHE A 40 21.32 1.23 10.39
C PHE A 40 22.34 0.68 11.39
N LYS A 41 23.40 0.01 10.91
CA LYS A 41 24.49 -0.46 11.76
C LYS A 41 25.29 0.70 12.37
N CYS A 42 25.60 1.74 11.58
CA CYS A 42 26.29 2.93 12.08
C CYS A 42 25.48 3.63 13.18
N ASP A 43 24.16 3.68 13.03
CA ASP A 43 23.25 4.34 13.97
C ASP A 43 22.68 3.40 15.05
N SER A 44 23.20 2.16 15.16
CA SER A 44 22.75 1.15 16.12
C SER A 44 21.23 0.90 16.12
N ARG A 45 20.62 0.90 14.94
CA ARG A 45 19.18 0.68 14.76
C ARG A 45 18.83 -0.80 14.71
N VAL A 46 17.75 -1.16 15.37
CA VAL A 46 17.23 -2.53 15.43
C VAL A 46 16.19 -2.72 14.34
N TYR A 47 16.37 -3.75 13.51
CA TYR A 47 15.44 -4.10 12.45
C TYR A 47 15.29 -5.61 12.31
N ALA A 48 14.15 -6.03 11.74
CA ALA A 48 13.95 -7.38 11.20
C ALA A 48 14.06 -7.31 9.67
N LEU A 49 14.58 -8.34 9.03
CA LEU A 49 14.75 -8.41 7.58
C LEU A 49 14.06 -9.66 7.04
N GLU A 50 13.10 -9.47 6.15
CA GLU A 50 12.32 -10.55 5.52
C GLU A 50 12.38 -10.45 3.98
N PRO A 51 13.01 -11.41 3.29
CA PRO A 51 12.95 -11.48 1.84
C PRO A 51 11.61 -12.03 1.37
N VAL A 52 11.05 -11.48 0.28
CA VAL A 52 9.76 -11.91 -0.28
C VAL A 52 9.81 -12.21 -1.77
N GLY A 53 9.12 -13.29 -2.15
CA GLY A 53 8.92 -13.75 -3.53
C GLY A 53 7.73 -13.10 -4.22
N GLY A 54 6.74 -12.63 -3.45
CA GLY A 54 5.53 -12.01 -3.96
C GLY A 54 4.57 -11.59 -2.85
N VAL A 55 3.33 -11.30 -3.23
CA VAL A 55 2.31 -10.75 -2.32
C VAL A 55 1.98 -11.69 -1.16
N GLU A 56 1.93 -13.00 -1.43
CA GLU A 56 1.63 -13.99 -0.38
C GLU A 56 2.73 -14.05 0.69
N ASP A 57 4.00 -13.99 0.27
CA ASP A 57 5.13 -13.92 1.19
C ASP A 57 5.13 -12.60 1.98
N LEU A 58 4.75 -11.49 1.34
CA LEU A 58 4.58 -10.20 2.00
C LEU A 58 3.52 -10.26 3.10
N LYS A 59 2.36 -10.88 2.84
CA LYS A 59 1.30 -11.08 3.85
C LYS A 59 1.80 -11.87 5.04
N GLN A 60 2.47 -13.00 4.79
CA GLN A 60 3.01 -13.86 5.84
C GLN A 60 4.10 -13.17 6.66
N ALA A 61 4.99 -12.41 5.99
CA ALA A 61 6.00 -11.62 6.66
C ALA A 61 5.36 -10.55 7.56
N TYR A 62 4.37 -9.82 7.05
CA TYR A 62 3.66 -8.81 7.84
C TYR A 62 2.95 -9.43 9.06
N GLU A 63 2.19 -10.52 8.89
CA GLU A 63 1.45 -11.17 9.97
C GLU A 63 2.36 -11.62 11.12
N ARG A 64 3.58 -12.09 10.79
CA ARG A 64 4.57 -12.51 11.79
C ARG A 64 4.99 -11.38 12.74
N TYR A 65 5.01 -10.14 12.27
CA TYR A 65 5.57 -9.00 13.00
C TYR A 65 4.55 -7.93 13.39
N ARG A 66 3.32 -7.99 12.89
CA ARG A 66 2.34 -6.89 13.01
C ARG A 66 2.02 -6.42 14.43
N HIS A 67 2.19 -7.29 15.42
CA HIS A 67 1.98 -6.97 16.83
C HIS A 67 3.22 -6.33 17.51
N ASP A 68 4.42 -6.58 16.98
CA ASP A 68 5.69 -6.16 17.59
C ASP A 68 6.31 -4.95 16.89
N ILE A 69 6.02 -4.75 15.60
CA ILE A 69 6.67 -3.74 14.75
C ILE A 69 5.61 -2.94 13.98
N LYS A 70 5.61 -1.62 14.19
CA LYS A 70 4.65 -0.68 13.59
C LYS A 70 5.21 0.09 12.40
N ASP A 71 6.52 0.14 12.23
CA ASP A 71 7.16 0.80 11.09
C ASP A 71 7.69 -0.27 10.11
N ILE A 72 7.12 -0.30 8.92
CA ILE A 72 7.43 -1.28 7.87
C ILE A 72 8.03 -0.55 6.69
N LEU A 73 9.16 -1.04 6.18
CA LEU A 73 9.82 -0.55 4.97
C LEU A 73 9.78 -1.65 3.91
N LEU A 74 9.13 -1.34 2.79
CA LEU A 74 9.07 -2.20 1.61
C LEU A 74 10.12 -1.71 0.60
N ILE A 75 11.04 -2.59 0.20
CA ILE A 75 12.10 -2.31 -0.77
C ILE A 75 11.86 -3.13 -2.03
N ASN A 76 11.65 -2.40 -3.13
CA ASN A 76 11.31 -2.87 -4.46
C ASN A 76 10.08 -3.80 -4.50
N CYS A 77 9.13 -3.57 -3.60
CA CYS A 77 7.85 -4.25 -3.57
C CYS A 77 6.76 -3.37 -2.96
N GLY A 78 5.50 -3.75 -3.19
CA GLY A 78 4.34 -3.14 -2.56
C GLY A 78 3.86 -1.84 -3.21
N GLY A 79 4.61 -1.24 -4.12
CA GLY A 79 4.20 0.00 -4.79
C GLY A 79 3.03 -0.17 -5.75
N THR A 80 2.88 -1.35 -6.36
CA THR A 80 1.89 -1.61 -7.42
C THR A 80 0.61 -2.28 -6.93
N ILE A 81 0.39 -2.37 -5.62
CA ILE A 81 -0.79 -2.98 -5.01
C ILE A 81 -1.31 -2.05 -3.91
N ASP A 82 -2.61 -2.07 -3.63
CA ASP A 82 -3.16 -1.37 -2.46
C ASP A 82 -2.64 -2.06 -1.18
N ILE A 83 -1.74 -1.39 -0.46
CA ILE A 83 -1.15 -1.92 0.77
C ILE A 83 -2.17 -2.05 1.90
N VAL A 84 -3.12 -1.12 1.99
CA VAL A 84 -4.09 -1.08 3.08
C VAL A 84 -5.14 -2.17 2.89
N GLU A 85 -5.66 -2.32 1.67
CA GLU A 85 -6.57 -3.43 1.34
C GLU A 85 -5.87 -4.79 1.44
N THR A 86 -4.60 -4.88 1.00
CA THR A 86 -3.89 -6.17 0.96
C THR A 86 -3.52 -6.69 2.35
N LEU A 87 -3.10 -5.80 3.27
CA LEU A 87 -2.52 -6.18 4.56
C LEU A 87 -3.45 -5.93 5.75
N GLU A 88 -4.55 -5.18 5.56
CA GLU A 88 -5.50 -4.80 6.61
C GLU A 88 -4.80 -4.37 7.92
N PRO A 89 -3.91 -3.37 7.86
CA PRO A 89 -3.06 -3.03 8.99
C PRO A 89 -3.80 -2.31 10.13
N GLU A 90 -3.26 -2.38 11.34
CA GLU A 90 -3.71 -1.53 12.46
C GLU A 90 -3.44 -0.05 12.15
N GLU A 91 -4.29 0.86 12.63
CA GLU A 91 -4.24 2.29 12.32
C GLU A 91 -2.91 2.97 12.68
N ASP A 92 -2.16 2.41 13.64
CA ASP A 92 -0.88 2.92 14.10
C ASP A 92 0.33 2.41 13.27
N CYS A 93 0.10 1.53 12.29
CA CYS A 93 1.13 1.05 11.38
C CYS A 93 1.50 2.11 10.33
N THR A 94 2.79 2.26 10.06
CA THR A 94 3.31 3.13 8.99
C THR A 94 4.09 2.29 7.99
N PHE A 95 3.74 2.41 6.71
CA PHE A 95 4.40 1.77 5.59
C PHE A 95 5.22 2.79 4.80
N PHE A 96 6.50 2.53 4.67
CA PHE A 96 7.40 3.24 3.78
C PHE A 96 7.64 2.37 2.54
N ILE A 97 7.35 2.89 1.35
CA ILE A 97 7.47 2.16 0.10
C ILE A 97 8.60 2.76 -0.72
N LEU A 98 9.70 2.04 -0.89
CA LEU A 98 10.77 2.37 -1.81
C LEU A 98 10.70 1.39 -2.98
N ASP A 99 9.90 1.71 -3.99
CA ASP A 99 9.62 0.78 -5.09
C ASP A 99 9.77 1.44 -6.47
N SER A 100 10.58 0.80 -7.32
CA SER A 100 10.83 1.25 -8.69
C SER A 100 9.75 0.78 -9.67
N HIS A 101 8.94 -0.20 -9.31
CA HIS A 101 7.86 -0.70 -10.15
C HIS A 101 6.78 0.37 -10.37
N LYS A 102 6.33 0.52 -11.63
CA LYS A 102 5.31 1.48 -12.05
C LYS A 102 4.23 0.78 -12.88
N PRO A 103 2.97 1.28 -12.87
CA PRO A 103 2.50 2.43 -12.09
C PRO A 103 2.37 2.11 -10.59
N THR A 104 2.59 3.12 -9.76
CA THR A 104 2.31 3.03 -8.32
C THR A 104 0.80 3.11 -8.12
N ASP A 105 0.27 2.29 -7.20
CA ASP A 105 -1.16 2.26 -6.90
C ASP A 105 -1.65 3.61 -6.36
N PHE A 106 -2.78 4.09 -6.88
CA PHE A 106 -3.33 5.39 -6.48
C PHE A 106 -3.73 5.44 -5.01
N THR A 107 -4.20 4.33 -4.44
CA THR A 107 -4.57 4.27 -3.02
C THR A 107 -3.35 4.56 -2.13
N ASN A 108 -2.18 4.02 -2.47
CA ASN A 108 -0.92 4.29 -1.78
C ASN A 108 -0.49 5.76 -1.93
N ILE A 109 -0.71 6.35 -3.11
CA ILE A 109 -0.38 7.76 -3.38
C ILE A 109 -1.25 8.68 -2.53
N TYR A 110 -2.57 8.45 -2.54
CA TYR A 110 -3.57 9.29 -1.86
C TYR A 110 -3.70 9.04 -0.37
N ASN A 111 -3.21 7.90 0.13
CA ASN A 111 -3.21 7.62 1.56
C ASN A 111 -2.23 8.55 2.30
N ASN A 112 -2.77 9.42 3.14
CA ASN A 112 -2.00 10.37 3.96
C ASN A 112 -1.80 9.89 5.41
N SER A 113 -2.43 8.78 5.81
CA SER A 113 -2.37 8.25 7.17
C SER A 113 -1.18 7.32 7.33
N GLN A 114 -1.21 6.15 6.72
CA GLN A 114 -0.32 5.03 6.99
C GLN A 114 0.74 4.83 5.91
N VAL A 115 0.48 5.22 4.65
CA VAL A 115 1.38 4.93 3.52
C VAL A 115 2.24 6.14 3.13
N ARG A 116 3.54 5.90 2.96
CA ARG A 116 4.55 6.88 2.59
C ARG A 116 5.40 6.34 1.43
N VAL A 117 5.16 6.84 0.23
CA VAL A 117 5.92 6.46 -0.98
C VAL A 117 7.20 7.28 -1.03
N LEU A 118 8.34 6.62 -0.89
CA LEU A 118 9.67 7.19 -0.96
C LEU A 118 10.07 7.32 -2.42
N CYS A 119 10.04 8.54 -2.95
CA CYS A 119 10.44 8.82 -4.33
C CYS A 119 10.97 10.25 -4.39
N ARG A 120 11.98 10.50 -5.22
CA ARG A 120 12.40 11.86 -5.50
C ARG A 120 11.35 12.53 -6.37
N MET A 121 10.99 13.78 -6.05
CA MET A 121 10.01 14.54 -6.84
C MET A 121 10.36 14.60 -8.35
N ASP A 122 11.65 14.59 -8.69
CA ASP A 122 12.13 14.60 -10.08
C ASP A 122 11.78 13.32 -10.86
N ASP A 123 11.60 12.19 -10.16
CA ASP A 123 11.31 10.87 -10.75
C ASP A 123 9.79 10.59 -10.83
N VAL A 124 8.97 11.44 -10.19
CA VAL A 124 7.52 11.32 -10.25
C VAL A 124 7.05 12.11 -11.46
N GLU A 125 6.55 11.42 -12.48
CA GLU A 125 5.70 12.04 -13.51
C GLU A 125 4.35 12.43 -12.87
N LEU A 126 4.37 13.45 -11.98
CA LEU A 126 3.19 13.98 -11.30
C LEU A 126 2.10 14.38 -12.29
N GLU A 127 2.49 14.79 -13.50
CA GLU A 127 1.58 15.10 -14.61
C GLU A 127 0.69 13.89 -15.01
N ASN A 128 1.14 12.67 -14.74
CA ASN A 128 0.44 11.44 -15.08
C ASN A 128 -0.39 10.87 -13.91
N VAL A 129 -0.37 11.50 -12.73
CA VAL A 129 -1.22 11.12 -11.60
C VAL A 129 -2.53 11.92 -11.70
N PRO A 130 -3.67 11.31 -12.07
CA PRO A 130 -4.94 12.02 -12.20
C PRO A 130 -5.41 12.50 -10.84
N GLU A 131 -6.06 13.66 -10.75
CA GLU A 131 -6.55 14.20 -9.47
C GLU A 131 -7.53 13.23 -8.78
N TYR A 132 -7.56 13.27 -7.44
CA TYR A 132 -8.41 12.38 -6.63
C TYR A 132 -9.87 12.38 -7.12
N SER A 133 -10.46 13.55 -7.33
CA SER A 133 -11.85 13.73 -7.79
C SER A 133 -12.14 13.22 -9.20
N GLN A 134 -11.11 12.89 -9.99
CA GLN A 134 -11.28 12.28 -11.31
C GLN A 134 -11.37 10.75 -11.23
N ILE A 135 -10.91 10.18 -10.11
CA ILE A 135 -10.84 8.73 -9.88
C ILE A 135 -11.93 8.30 -8.90
N TYR A 136 -12.16 9.10 -7.87
CA TYR A 136 -13.13 8.86 -6.81
C TYR A 136 -14.26 9.89 -6.96
N ASP A 137 -15.47 9.39 -7.13
CA ASP A 137 -16.68 10.21 -7.12
C ASP A 137 -17.24 10.18 -5.70
N ASP A 138 -17.07 11.28 -4.97
CA ASP A 138 -17.59 11.42 -3.60
C ASP A 138 -19.14 11.44 -3.57
N SER A 139 -19.82 11.37 -4.73
CA SER A 139 -21.28 11.32 -4.81
C SER A 139 -21.91 9.92 -4.64
N ASP A 140 -21.11 8.87 -4.45
CA ASP A 140 -21.58 7.51 -4.14
C ASP A 140 -21.68 7.23 -2.61
N GLU A 141 -21.56 8.25 -1.75
CA GLU A 141 -21.75 8.16 -0.27
C GLU A 141 -23.23 8.14 0.19
N ASP A 142 -24.19 7.93 -0.72
CA ASP A 142 -25.61 7.71 -0.38
C ASP A 142 -26.06 6.30 -0.80
N ILE A 143 -25.40 5.25 -0.29
CA ILE A 143 -26.11 3.98 -0.08
C ILE A 143 -26.78 4.11 1.28
N GLU A 144 -27.92 4.79 1.31
CA GLU A 144 -28.87 4.67 2.40
C GLU A 144 -29.09 3.16 2.63
N GLU A 145 -28.79 2.72 3.85
CA GLU A 145 -29.26 1.43 4.35
C GLU A 145 -30.79 1.47 4.29
N GLU A 146 -31.38 1.05 3.17
CA GLU A 146 -32.77 0.65 3.14
C GLU A 146 -32.88 -0.56 4.09
N GLU A 147 -33.26 -0.26 5.33
CA GLU A 147 -33.85 -1.21 6.27
C GLU A 147 -35.11 -1.79 5.62
N ASP A 148 -34.93 -2.76 4.72
CA ASP A 148 -36.02 -3.62 4.27
C ASP A 148 -36.35 -4.61 5.39
N GLU A 149 -37.21 -4.16 6.31
CA GLU A 149 -38.16 -5.05 6.94
C GLU A 149 -39.06 -5.65 5.84
N GLU A 150 -38.78 -6.88 5.39
CA GLU A 150 -39.83 -7.90 5.24
C GLU A 150 -39.29 -9.32 5.02
N GLU A 151 -39.99 -10.24 5.67
CA GLU A 151 -39.72 -11.66 5.75
C GLU A 151 -39.73 -12.39 4.40
N GLY A 152 -38.82 -13.36 4.24
CA GLY A 152 -39.17 -14.61 3.56
C GLY A 152 -38.40 -14.98 2.28
N GLY A 153 -37.28 -15.70 2.47
CA GLY A 153 -37.01 -16.93 1.72
C GLY A 153 -36.35 -16.84 0.34
N GLY A 154 -35.10 -17.30 0.29
CA GLY A 154 -34.61 -18.12 -0.83
C GLY A 154 -33.51 -17.53 -1.70
N GLU A 155 -32.32 -18.15 -1.57
CA GLU A 155 -31.21 -18.22 -2.53
C GLU A 155 -30.27 -16.99 -2.64
N GLY A 156 -29.18 -17.06 -1.88
CA GLY A 156 -28.12 -16.05 -1.85
C GLY A 156 -27.34 -15.96 -3.16
N GLU A 157 -27.51 -14.85 -3.86
CA GLU A 157 -26.60 -14.41 -4.91
C GLU A 157 -25.34 -13.80 -4.27
N ASN A 158 -24.19 -14.43 -4.48
CA ASN A 158 -22.88 -13.96 -4.02
C ASN A 158 -22.59 -12.55 -4.55
N LEU A 159 -22.22 -11.61 -3.67
CA LEU A 159 -21.84 -10.22 -3.99
C LEU A 159 -20.78 -10.11 -5.10
N ALA A 160 -19.95 -11.14 -5.29
CA ALA A 160 -19.00 -11.24 -6.39
C ALA A 160 -19.66 -11.19 -7.79
N ASN A 161 -20.85 -11.77 -7.96
CA ASN A 161 -21.58 -11.75 -9.23
C ASN A 161 -22.21 -10.39 -9.52
N LYS A 162 -22.64 -9.66 -8.48
CA LYS A 162 -23.18 -8.29 -8.60
C LYS A 162 -22.09 -7.31 -9.00
N ARG A 163 -20.91 -7.39 -8.36
CA ARG A 163 -19.72 -6.58 -8.72
C ARG A 163 -19.26 -6.81 -10.16
N ARG A 164 -19.30 -8.07 -10.63
CA ARG A 164 -18.85 -8.44 -11.98
C ARG A 164 -19.81 -7.97 -13.10
N ARG A 165 -21.12 -7.94 -12.87
CA ARG A 165 -22.10 -7.38 -13.84
C ARG A 165 -21.94 -5.88 -14.00
N LEU A 166 -21.70 -5.15 -12.91
CA LEU A 166 -21.49 -3.70 -12.92
C LEU A 166 -20.22 -3.30 -13.69
N THR A 167 -19.16 -4.11 -13.58
CA THR A 167 -17.93 -3.89 -14.36
C THR A 167 -18.13 -4.10 -15.86
N GLU A 168 -18.88 -5.13 -16.26
CA GLU A 168 -19.17 -5.38 -17.68
C GLU A 168 -20.07 -4.30 -18.32
N GLU A 169 -21.06 -3.78 -17.59
CA GLU A 169 -21.93 -2.69 -18.07
C GLU A 169 -21.17 -1.35 -18.20
N GLY A 170 -20.26 -1.05 -17.27
CA GLY A 170 -19.40 0.12 -17.35
C GLY A 170 -18.43 0.07 -18.54
N ILE A 171 -17.94 -1.12 -18.90
CA ILE A 171 -17.05 -1.32 -20.05
C ILE A 171 -17.81 -1.18 -21.38
N MET A 172 -19.07 -1.62 -21.47
CA MET A 172 -19.86 -1.48 -22.70
C MET A 172 -20.23 -0.02 -23.00
N LYS A 173 -20.53 0.79 -21.98
CA LYS A 173 -20.86 2.22 -22.17
C LYS A 173 -19.68 3.05 -22.69
N ARG A 174 -18.43 2.63 -22.45
CA ARG A 174 -17.22 3.31 -22.96
C ARG A 174 -16.85 2.93 -24.40
N ARG A 175 -17.58 2.00 -25.03
CA ARG A 175 -17.35 1.54 -26.41
C ARG A 175 -18.34 2.09 -27.43
N GLN A 176 -19.31 2.91 -27.02
CA GLN A 176 -20.13 3.74 -27.90
C GLN A 176 -19.62 5.18 -27.88
#